data_AF-A0A497Q3L4-F1
#
_entry.id   AF-A0A497Q3L4-F1
#
_cell.length_a   1.000
_cell.length_b   1.000
_cell.length_c   1.000
_cell.angle_alpha   90.00
_cell.angle_beta   90.00
_cell.angle_gamma   90.00
#
_symmetry.space_group_name_H-M   'P 1'
#
loop_
_entity.id
_entity.type
_entity.pdbx_description
1 polymer ?
#
loop_
_entity_poly.entity_id
_entity_poly.type
_entity_poly.pdbx_seq_one_letter_code
_entity_poly.pdbx_strand_id
1 'polypeptide(L)'
;MNTGESPRWTDHLELMTLSHHRDEPIDIHSELRPHDEVLDFLKSIQRSGRLKRYCNGSNLGGRWLFQIYTTEFIDELSDVINKSLDRSGRVGPVLEVMAGDGRLSEFLSHRVRREIITTDAKDGRYDIAYPKWVLHESAIQAIERHNPSFVLACWEPYLSMDSIMIAKSGVPFAWIGDPTMCGHPDLFQHGHERKNSPYMLSRHDSFLEDDFKTDIFLFNTSRID
;
A
#
# COMPACT_ATOMS: atom_id res chain seq x y z
N MET A 1 2.00 -48.39 -9.01
CA MET A 1 1.18 -47.24 -9.47
C MET A 1 0.27 -46.88 -8.33
N ASN A 2 0.65 -45.86 -7.56
CA ASN A 2 -0.13 -45.34 -6.45
C ASN A 2 -0.62 -43.96 -6.91
N THR A 3 -1.89 -43.85 -7.25
CA THR A 3 -2.53 -42.57 -7.56
C THR A 3 -2.77 -41.86 -6.24
N GLY A 4 -1.76 -41.12 -5.78
CA GLY A 4 -1.91 -40.15 -4.69
C GLY A 4 -2.76 -39.00 -5.20
N GLU A 5 -4.07 -39.10 -5.01
CA GLU A 5 -4.95 -37.96 -5.15
C GLU A 5 -4.55 -36.92 -4.10
N SER A 6 -4.05 -35.78 -4.58
CA SER A 6 -3.89 -34.58 -3.77
C SER A 6 -5.26 -34.20 -3.17
N PRO A 7 -5.35 -33.83 -1.88
CA PRO A 7 -6.59 -33.33 -1.31
C PRO A 7 -7.12 -32.16 -2.15
N ARG A 8 -8.42 -32.16 -2.45
CA ARG A 8 -9.09 -31.05 -3.14
C ARG A 8 -9.19 -29.87 -2.16
N TRP A 9 -8.67 -28.73 -2.56
CA TRP A 9 -8.53 -27.50 -1.76
C TRP A 9 -9.83 -26.80 -1.35
N THR A 10 -11.01 -27.38 -1.62
CA THR A 10 -12.29 -26.83 -1.13
C THR A 10 -12.31 -26.74 0.40
N ASP A 11 -11.59 -27.62 1.07
CA ASP A 11 -11.63 -27.74 2.53
C ASP A 11 -10.72 -26.70 3.23
N HIS A 12 -9.76 -26.10 2.51
CA HIS A 12 -8.87 -25.08 3.09
C HIS A 12 -9.49 -23.67 3.12
N LEU A 13 -10.39 -23.37 2.17
CA LEU A 13 -11.19 -22.13 2.17
C LEU A 13 -12.25 -22.12 3.29
N GLU A 14 -12.78 -23.30 3.66
CA GLU A 14 -13.66 -23.45 4.83
C GLU A 14 -12.90 -23.28 6.16
N LEU A 15 -11.62 -23.63 6.20
CA LEU A 15 -10.78 -23.45 7.40
C LEU A 15 -10.37 -21.99 7.62
N MET A 16 -10.26 -21.17 6.57
CA MET A 16 -10.05 -19.72 6.72
C MET A 16 -11.28 -18.95 7.19
N THR A 17 -12.45 -19.60 7.23
CA THR A 17 -13.72 -18.99 7.66
C THR A 17 -14.17 -19.42 9.07
N LEU A 18 -13.42 -20.26 9.80
CA LEU A 18 -13.93 -20.87 11.03
C LEU A 18 -12.99 -20.77 12.23
N SER A 19 -12.98 -19.60 12.89
CA SER A 19 -12.73 -19.53 14.34
C SER A 19 -13.75 -18.61 15.06
N HIS A 20 -14.77 -19.25 15.65
CA HIS A 20 -15.47 -18.94 16.90
C HIS A 20 -15.96 -17.50 17.23
N HIS A 21 -16.18 -16.63 16.22
CA HIS A 21 -17.16 -15.51 16.18
C HIS A 21 -17.71 -15.35 14.73
N ARG A 22 -18.41 -16.38 14.25
CA ARG A 22 -18.31 -16.94 12.88
C ARG A 22 -19.01 -16.22 11.71
N ASP A 23 -18.80 -14.91 11.49
CA ASP A 23 -19.21 -14.28 10.21
C ASP A 23 -18.28 -13.18 9.67
N GLU A 24 -17.28 -12.73 10.44
CA GLU A 24 -16.38 -11.66 10.03
C GLU A 24 -15.13 -12.20 9.32
N PRO A 25 -14.75 -11.66 8.14
CA PRO A 25 -13.57 -12.13 7.41
C PRO A 25 -12.29 -11.68 8.11
N ILE A 26 -11.21 -12.44 7.90
CA ILE A 26 -9.88 -12.14 8.45
C ILE A 26 -9.39 -10.73 8.09
N ASP A 27 -8.57 -10.14 8.94
CA ASP A 27 -7.75 -8.98 8.56
C ASP A 27 -6.63 -9.46 7.62
N ILE A 28 -6.74 -9.16 6.33
CA ILE A 28 -5.74 -9.57 5.32
C ILE A 28 -4.38 -8.91 5.55
N HIS A 29 -4.34 -7.83 6.33
CA HIS A 29 -3.10 -7.17 6.72
C HIS A 29 -2.60 -7.61 8.09
N SER A 30 -3.22 -8.58 8.77
CA SER A 30 -2.66 -9.11 10.04
C SER A 30 -1.26 -9.70 9.86
N GLU A 31 -0.99 -10.27 8.69
CA GLU A 31 0.32 -10.78 8.25
C GLU A 31 0.42 -10.67 6.72
N LEU A 32 1.64 -10.59 6.18
CA LEU A 32 1.83 -10.64 4.73
C LEU A 32 1.57 -12.05 4.21
N ARG A 33 0.82 -12.12 3.12
CA ARG A 33 0.51 -13.36 2.40
C ARG A 33 0.95 -13.27 0.94
N PRO A 34 1.14 -14.42 0.26
CA PRO A 34 1.37 -14.47 -1.18
C PRO A 34 0.24 -13.82 -1.98
N HIS A 35 0.57 -13.25 -3.13
CA HIS A 35 -0.36 -12.49 -3.94
C HIS A 35 -1.53 -13.32 -4.45
N ASP A 36 -1.28 -14.55 -4.87
CA ASP A 36 -2.31 -15.47 -5.36
C ASP A 36 -3.34 -15.81 -4.26
N GLU A 37 -2.88 -16.13 -3.04
CA GLU A 37 -3.73 -16.36 -1.88
C GLU A 37 -4.60 -15.14 -1.56
N VAL A 38 -4.00 -13.95 -1.58
CA VAL A 38 -4.71 -12.68 -1.32
C VAL A 38 -5.76 -12.42 -2.41
N LEU A 39 -5.40 -12.61 -3.68
CA LEU A 39 -6.31 -12.40 -4.81
C LEU A 39 -7.49 -13.38 -4.75
N ASP A 40 -7.25 -14.66 -4.46
CA ASP A 40 -8.30 -15.67 -4.33
C ASP A 40 -9.26 -15.36 -3.18
N PHE A 41 -8.71 -14.92 -2.04
CA PHE A 41 -9.51 -14.43 -0.93
C PHE A 41 -10.39 -13.25 -1.35
N LEU A 42 -9.83 -12.24 -2.01
CA LEU A 42 -10.60 -11.06 -2.45
C LEU A 42 -11.65 -11.42 -3.50
N LYS A 43 -11.35 -12.34 -4.42
CA LYS A 43 -12.33 -12.91 -5.36
C LYS A 43 -13.49 -13.57 -4.61
N SER A 44 -13.22 -14.32 -3.55
CA SER A 44 -14.26 -14.92 -2.70
C SER A 44 -15.14 -13.85 -2.01
N ILE A 45 -14.50 -12.84 -1.42
CA ILE A 45 -15.20 -11.72 -0.77
C ILE A 45 -16.05 -10.94 -1.80
N GLN A 46 -15.55 -10.69 -3.01
CA GLN A 46 -16.30 -10.02 -4.07
C GLN A 46 -17.49 -10.86 -4.56
N ARG A 47 -17.33 -12.18 -4.74
CA ARG A 47 -18.45 -13.10 -5.09
C ARG A 47 -19.57 -13.05 -4.06
N SER A 48 -19.23 -12.88 -2.79
CA SER A 48 -20.22 -12.74 -1.72
C SER A 48 -20.87 -11.35 -1.63
N GLY A 49 -20.45 -10.39 -2.48
CA GLY A 49 -20.94 -9.01 -2.45
C GLY A 49 -20.43 -8.18 -1.25
N ARG A 50 -19.41 -8.66 -0.55
CA ARG A 50 -18.95 -8.07 0.72
C ARG A 50 -17.74 -7.14 0.59
N LEU A 51 -17.12 -7.05 -0.59
CA LEU A 51 -15.82 -6.37 -0.79
C LEU A 51 -15.79 -4.94 -0.25
N LYS A 52 -16.76 -4.10 -0.63
CA LYS A 52 -16.83 -2.71 -0.14
C LYS A 52 -16.90 -2.63 1.38
N ARG A 53 -17.71 -3.49 2.00
CA ARG A 53 -17.90 -3.52 3.45
C ARG A 53 -16.64 -4.04 4.16
N TYR A 54 -16.00 -5.06 3.58
CA TYR A 54 -14.73 -5.61 4.04
C TYR A 54 -13.62 -4.56 4.09
N CYS A 55 -13.41 -3.82 2.99
CA CYS A 55 -12.41 -2.75 2.92
C CYS A 55 -12.77 -1.52 3.78
N ASN A 56 -14.00 -1.41 4.30
CA ASN A 56 -14.46 -0.35 5.20
C ASN A 56 -14.51 -0.81 6.66
N GLY A 57 -13.62 -1.72 7.06
CA GLY A 57 -13.50 -2.14 8.47
C GLY A 57 -14.40 -3.28 8.91
N SER A 58 -15.19 -3.92 8.04
CA SER A 58 -15.85 -5.20 8.38
C SER A 58 -14.91 -6.39 8.16
N ASN A 59 -13.79 -6.35 8.87
CA ASN A 59 -12.78 -7.40 8.99
C ASN A 59 -12.35 -7.50 10.46
N LEU A 60 -11.75 -8.61 10.86
CA LEU A 60 -11.38 -8.87 12.27
C LEU A 60 -10.50 -7.77 12.91
N GLY A 61 -9.78 -6.99 12.11
CA GLY A 61 -8.93 -5.89 12.56
C GLY A 61 -9.64 -4.53 12.62
N GLY A 62 -10.87 -4.43 12.12
CA GLY A 62 -11.59 -3.16 12.01
C GLY A 62 -10.97 -2.18 11.00
N ARG A 63 -10.04 -2.62 10.13
CA ARG A 63 -9.20 -1.74 9.32
C ARG A 63 -9.87 -1.25 8.06
N TRP A 64 -9.67 0.04 7.77
CA TRP A 64 -9.99 0.60 6.46
C TRP A 64 -8.85 0.32 5.49
N LEU A 65 -9.14 -0.45 4.44
CA LEU A 65 -8.16 -0.92 3.48
C LEU A 65 -8.35 -0.15 2.18
N PHE A 66 -7.34 0.64 1.81
CA PHE A 66 -7.29 1.35 0.53
C PHE A 66 -6.39 0.61 -0.45
N GLN A 67 -5.12 0.44 -0.06
CA GLN A 67 -4.19 -0.48 -0.71
C GLN A 67 -4.27 -1.85 -0.05
N ILE A 68 -4.05 -2.91 -0.81
CA ILE A 68 -3.91 -4.28 -0.30
C ILE A 68 -2.47 -4.72 -0.51
N TYR A 69 -1.83 -5.17 0.57
CA TYR A 69 -0.42 -5.50 0.60
C TYR A 69 -0.22 -7.02 0.50
N THR A 70 0.56 -7.44 -0.49
CA THR A 70 1.02 -8.81 -0.67
C THR A 70 2.52 -8.87 -0.43
N THR A 71 3.06 -10.08 -0.24
CA THR A 71 4.50 -10.26 -0.05
C THR A 71 5.28 -9.71 -1.24
N GLU A 72 4.84 -10.05 -2.45
CA GLU A 72 5.47 -9.69 -3.71
C GLU A 72 5.40 -8.19 -3.99
N PHE A 73 4.27 -7.55 -3.66
CA PHE A 73 4.16 -6.09 -3.75
C PHE A 73 5.15 -5.40 -2.79
N ILE A 74 5.22 -5.84 -1.54
CA ILE A 74 6.12 -5.26 -0.54
C ILE A 74 7.59 -5.50 -0.93
N ASP A 75 7.92 -6.68 -1.45
CA ASP A 75 9.25 -7.00 -1.97
C ASP A 75 9.61 -6.08 -3.15
N GLU A 76 8.72 -5.95 -4.14
CA GLU A 76 8.94 -5.08 -5.31
C GLU A 76 9.12 -3.61 -4.91
N LEU A 77 8.27 -3.10 -4.02
CA LEU A 77 8.37 -1.74 -3.53
C LEU A 77 9.67 -1.51 -2.74
N SER A 78 10.07 -2.47 -1.91
CA SER A 78 11.35 -2.39 -1.19
C SER A 78 12.55 -2.35 -2.14
N ASP A 79 12.48 -3.07 -3.24
CA ASP A 79 13.47 -3.08 -4.31
C ASP A 79 13.57 -1.71 -4.99
N VAL A 80 12.43 -1.09 -5.31
CA VAL A 80 12.34 0.27 -5.86
C VAL A 80 12.99 1.27 -4.92
N ILE A 81 12.64 1.23 -3.65
CA ILE A 81 13.18 2.12 -2.62
C ILE A 81 14.69 1.94 -2.53
N ASN A 82 15.18 0.71 -2.30
CA ASN A 82 16.60 0.44 -2.13
C ASN A 82 17.42 0.83 -3.37
N LYS A 83 16.94 0.55 -4.58
CA LYS A 83 17.61 1.00 -5.82
C LYS A 83 17.65 2.52 -5.93
N SER A 84 16.59 3.23 -5.52
CA SER A 84 16.57 4.69 -5.53
C SER A 84 17.51 5.29 -4.47
N LEU A 85 17.59 4.68 -3.29
CA LEU A 85 18.53 5.05 -2.23
C LEU A 85 19.98 4.93 -2.70
N ASP A 86 20.34 3.81 -3.34
CA ASP A 86 21.69 3.55 -3.84
C ASP A 86 22.09 4.55 -4.94
N ARG A 87 21.12 4.98 -5.75
CA ARG A 87 21.33 5.87 -6.91
C ARG A 87 21.32 7.35 -6.57
N SER A 88 20.44 7.80 -5.68
CA SER A 88 20.20 9.23 -5.46
C SER A 88 21.37 9.96 -4.80
N GLY A 89 22.25 9.23 -4.10
CA GLY A 89 23.31 9.80 -3.27
C GLY A 89 22.79 10.64 -2.08
N ARG A 90 21.48 10.75 -1.89
CA ARG A 90 20.87 11.53 -0.81
C ARG A 90 21.05 10.78 0.51
N VAL A 91 21.45 11.53 1.53
CA VAL A 91 21.53 11.02 2.91
C VAL A 91 20.27 11.46 3.64
N GLY A 92 19.56 10.51 4.23
CA GLY A 92 18.35 10.75 5.00
C GLY A 92 17.56 9.47 5.25
N PRO A 93 16.45 9.55 5.99
CA PRO A 93 15.52 8.44 6.14
C PRO A 93 14.70 8.22 4.86
N VAL A 94 13.96 7.13 4.82
CA VAL A 94 12.77 6.98 3.96
C VAL A 94 11.60 7.58 4.74
N LEU A 95 10.78 8.39 4.08
CA LEU A 95 9.63 9.03 4.70
C LEU A 95 8.35 8.49 4.08
N GLU A 96 7.49 7.85 4.89
CA GLU A 96 6.10 7.61 4.51
C GLU A 96 5.25 8.79 4.99
N VAL A 97 4.55 9.43 4.06
CA VAL A 97 3.61 10.51 4.32
C VAL A 97 2.18 10.06 4.04
N MET A 98 1.21 10.63 4.77
CA MET A 98 -0.20 10.25 4.67
C MET A 98 -0.39 8.75 4.93
N ALA A 99 0.35 8.24 5.92
CA ALA A 99 0.54 6.81 6.13
C ALA A 99 -0.70 6.09 6.71
N GLY A 100 -1.71 6.83 7.17
CA GLY A 100 -2.84 6.25 7.89
C GLY A 100 -2.36 5.47 9.12
N ASP A 101 -2.66 4.17 9.17
CA ASP A 101 -2.26 3.31 10.27
C ASP A 101 -0.78 2.88 10.23
N GLY A 102 -0.03 3.28 9.21
CA GLY A 102 1.40 2.99 9.03
C GLY A 102 1.70 1.56 8.59
N ARG A 103 0.70 0.74 8.27
CA ARG A 103 0.92 -0.69 8.02
C ARG A 103 1.89 -0.96 6.87
N LEU A 104 1.96 -0.06 5.88
CA LEU A 104 2.96 -0.13 4.81
C LEU A 104 4.39 -0.02 5.36
N SER A 105 4.70 1.01 6.15
CA SER A 105 5.99 1.15 6.84
C SER A 105 6.34 -0.06 7.68
N GLU A 106 5.39 -0.61 8.42
CA GLU A 106 5.63 -1.79 9.26
C GLU A 106 6.11 -2.98 8.41
N PHE A 107 5.46 -3.25 7.29
CA PHE A 107 5.84 -4.31 6.36
C PHE A 107 7.17 -4.05 5.62
N LEU A 108 7.46 -2.79 5.30
CA LEU A 108 8.69 -2.37 4.65
C LEU A 108 9.90 -2.34 5.58
N SER A 109 9.69 -2.16 6.89
CA SER A 109 10.76 -1.93 7.88
C SER A 109 11.82 -3.03 7.91
N HIS A 110 11.45 -4.27 7.55
CA HIS A 110 12.36 -5.41 7.50
C HIS A 110 13.11 -5.58 6.17
N ARG A 111 12.77 -4.78 5.14
CA ARG A 111 13.28 -4.91 3.76
C ARG A 111 14.02 -3.67 3.26
N VAL A 112 13.72 -2.51 3.84
CA VAL A 112 14.36 -1.23 3.50
C VAL A 112 15.61 -1.03 4.37
N ARG A 113 16.73 -0.66 3.76
CA ARG A 113 18.04 -0.54 4.45
C ARG A 113 18.23 0.75 5.25
N ARG A 114 17.22 1.62 5.27
CA ARG A 114 17.22 2.92 5.95
C ARG A 114 16.09 2.94 6.99
N GLU A 115 16.26 3.80 7.98
CA GLU A 115 15.15 4.14 8.88
C GLU A 115 13.96 4.64 8.05
N ILE A 116 12.77 4.13 8.38
CA ILE A 116 11.51 4.62 7.84
C ILE A 116 10.85 5.48 8.92
N ILE A 117 10.61 6.76 8.60
CA ILE A 117 9.82 7.66 9.42
C ILE A 117 8.42 7.70 8.83
N THR A 118 7.40 7.48 9.66
CA THR A 118 6.02 7.36 9.23
C THR A 118 5.21 8.53 9.78
N THR A 119 4.53 9.26 8.90
CA THR A 119 3.85 10.52 9.24
C THR A 119 2.45 10.57 8.67
N ASP A 120 1.54 11.17 9.44
CA ASP A 120 0.17 11.44 9.01
C ASP A 120 -0.35 12.73 9.66
N ALA A 121 -1.21 13.46 8.95
CA ALA A 121 -1.83 14.69 9.45
C ALA A 121 -2.95 14.44 10.47
N LYS A 122 -3.43 13.19 10.63
CA LYS A 122 -4.44 12.75 11.61
C LYS A 122 -5.67 13.68 11.67
N ASP A 123 -6.16 14.07 10.51
CA ASP A 123 -7.21 15.09 10.37
C ASP A 123 -8.62 14.62 10.78
N GLY A 124 -8.77 13.34 11.13
CA GLY A 124 -10.01 12.74 11.63
C GLY A 124 -11.05 12.42 10.54
N ARG A 125 -10.71 12.51 9.24
CA ARG A 125 -11.65 12.16 8.15
C ARG A 125 -12.02 10.67 8.11
N TYR A 126 -11.12 9.82 8.57
CA TYR A 126 -11.30 8.38 8.62
C TYR A 126 -11.09 7.88 10.04
N ASP A 127 -11.82 6.84 10.42
CA ASP A 127 -11.66 6.16 11.70
C ASP A 127 -10.42 5.24 11.63
N ILE A 128 -9.25 5.85 11.68
CA ILE A 128 -7.96 5.17 11.62
C ILE A 128 -7.38 5.08 13.03
N ALA A 129 -7.09 3.85 13.45
CA ALA A 129 -6.35 3.60 14.68
C ALA A 129 -4.85 3.90 14.47
N TYR A 130 -4.43 5.14 14.72
CA TYR A 130 -3.03 5.54 14.58
C TYR A 130 -2.14 4.96 15.69
N PRO A 131 -1.13 4.14 15.36
CA PRO A 131 -0.11 3.75 16.32
C PRO A 131 0.68 4.96 16.82
N LYS A 132 1.21 4.88 18.05
CA LYS A 132 2.00 5.97 18.67
C LYS A 132 3.25 6.35 17.86
N TRP A 133 3.79 5.42 17.10
CA TRP A 133 5.00 5.60 16.30
C TRP A 133 4.72 6.29 14.95
N VAL A 134 3.47 6.39 14.52
CA VAL A 134 3.08 7.27 13.40
C VAL A 134 3.05 8.71 13.92
N LEU A 135 3.98 9.54 13.44
CA LEU A 135 4.11 10.93 13.88
C LEU A 135 2.95 11.77 13.34
N HIS A 136 2.46 12.69 14.18
CA HIS A 136 1.44 13.66 13.76
C HIS A 136 2.14 14.85 13.08
N GLU A 137 2.24 14.80 11.77
CA GLU A 137 2.98 15.77 10.95
C GLU A 137 2.43 15.73 9.51
N SER A 138 2.29 16.88 8.85
CA SER A 138 1.88 16.91 7.44
C SER A 138 3.02 16.51 6.51
N ALA A 139 2.70 16.11 5.27
CA ALA A 139 3.71 15.66 4.31
C ALA A 139 4.82 16.68 4.08
N ILE A 140 4.46 17.96 3.91
CA ILE A 140 5.42 19.03 3.62
C ILE A 140 6.30 19.36 4.84
N GLN A 141 5.69 19.44 6.03
CA GLN A 141 6.44 19.63 7.28
C GLN A 141 7.45 18.51 7.51
N ALA A 142 7.04 17.26 7.28
CA ALA A 142 7.89 16.10 7.45
C ALA A 142 9.08 16.10 6.47
N ILE A 143 8.87 16.51 5.22
CA ILE A 143 9.96 16.64 4.24
C ILE A 143 10.98 17.70 4.67
N GLU A 144 10.50 18.88 5.08
CA GLU A 144 11.37 19.98 5.53
C GLU A 144 12.17 19.59 6.77
N ARG A 145 11.54 18.89 7.71
CA ARG A 145 12.15 18.51 8.99
C ARG A 145 13.14 17.36 8.87
N HIS A 146 12.78 16.31 8.14
CA HIS A 146 13.54 15.05 8.12
C HIS A 146 14.51 14.94 6.93
N ASN A 147 14.42 15.85 5.96
CA ASN A 147 15.25 15.88 4.74
C ASN A 147 15.42 14.47 4.12
N PRO A 148 14.32 13.85 3.67
CA PRO A 148 14.34 12.44 3.29
C PRO A 148 15.19 12.17 2.04
N SER A 149 15.66 10.93 1.98
CA SER A 149 16.34 10.37 0.80
C SER A 149 15.34 9.79 -0.21
N PHE A 150 14.18 9.35 0.28
CA PHE A 150 13.07 8.82 -0.51
C PHE A 150 11.75 9.11 0.19
N VAL A 151 10.69 9.38 -0.56
CA VAL A 151 9.33 9.59 -0.03
C VAL A 151 8.37 8.55 -0.60
N LEU A 152 7.49 8.05 0.26
CA LEU A 152 6.36 7.18 -0.07
C LEU A 152 5.05 7.91 0.25
N ALA A 153 4.13 7.95 -0.70
CA ALA A 153 2.74 8.33 -0.47
C ALA A 153 1.84 7.21 -1.00
N CYS A 154 0.99 6.66 -0.14
CA CYS A 154 0.04 5.61 -0.53
C CYS A 154 -1.38 6.11 -0.28
N TRP A 155 -2.21 6.14 -1.33
CA TRP A 155 -3.59 6.61 -1.27
C TRP A 155 -3.75 8.02 -0.69
N GLU A 156 -3.02 8.98 -1.28
CA GLU A 156 -3.17 10.40 -0.97
C GLU A 156 -4.63 10.86 -1.03
N PRO A 157 -5.13 11.66 -0.06
CA PRO A 157 -6.50 12.18 -0.11
C PRO A 157 -6.85 12.85 -1.44
N TYR A 158 -8.06 12.59 -1.95
CA TYR A 158 -8.54 13.15 -3.22
C TYR A 158 -8.44 14.68 -3.25
N LEU A 159 -7.88 15.23 -4.34
CA LEU A 159 -7.56 16.66 -4.56
C LEU A 159 -6.51 17.26 -3.63
N SER A 160 -5.80 16.45 -2.83
CA SER A 160 -4.60 16.92 -2.14
C SER A 160 -3.52 17.31 -3.15
N MET A 161 -2.86 18.44 -2.88
CA MET A 161 -1.76 18.97 -3.68
C MET A 161 -0.39 18.58 -3.12
N ASP A 162 -0.35 17.84 -2.00
CA ASP A 162 0.89 17.54 -1.29
C ASP A 162 1.87 16.82 -2.20
N SER A 163 1.46 15.76 -2.90
CA SER A 163 2.36 15.03 -3.80
C SER A 163 2.93 15.87 -4.95
N ILE A 164 2.21 16.91 -5.41
CA ILE A 164 2.73 17.86 -6.40
C ILE A 164 3.89 18.65 -5.79
N MET A 165 3.76 19.08 -4.54
CA MET A 165 4.83 19.78 -3.81
C MET A 165 6.01 18.84 -3.53
N ILE A 166 5.75 17.57 -3.21
CA ILE A 166 6.80 16.54 -3.06
C ILE A 166 7.55 16.36 -4.38
N ALA A 167 6.84 16.18 -5.49
CA ALA A 167 7.46 16.06 -6.81
C ALA A 167 8.31 17.30 -7.16
N LYS A 168 7.82 18.51 -6.86
CA LYS A 168 8.57 19.77 -7.08
C LYS A 168 9.80 19.92 -6.19
N SER A 169 9.84 19.28 -5.02
CA SER A 169 11.01 19.31 -4.12
C SER A 169 12.25 18.61 -4.70
N GLY A 170 12.06 17.75 -5.71
CA GLY A 170 13.14 16.99 -6.32
C GLY A 170 13.61 15.78 -5.50
N VAL A 171 12.96 15.46 -4.39
CA VAL A 171 13.22 14.21 -3.65
C VAL A 171 12.67 13.03 -4.47
N PRO A 172 13.41 11.91 -4.58
CA PRO A 172 12.88 10.67 -5.14
C PRO A 172 11.61 10.23 -4.41
N PHE A 173 10.59 9.89 -5.19
CA PHE A 173 9.24 9.75 -4.67
C PHE A 173 8.49 8.63 -5.36
N ALA A 174 7.84 7.76 -4.60
CA ALA A 174 6.84 6.83 -5.11
C ALA A 174 5.46 7.21 -4.59
N TRP A 175 4.54 7.42 -5.53
CA TRP A 175 3.13 7.62 -5.28
C TRP A 175 2.38 6.35 -5.66
N ILE A 176 1.53 5.85 -4.78
CA ILE A 176 0.86 4.55 -4.91
C ILE A 176 -0.65 4.77 -4.81
N GLY A 177 -1.38 4.44 -5.86
CA GLY A 177 -2.83 4.63 -5.87
C GLY A 177 -3.45 4.61 -7.26
N ASP A 178 -4.71 5.03 -7.32
CA ASP A 178 -5.49 5.21 -8.54
C ASP A 178 -5.54 6.72 -8.89
N PRO A 179 -4.89 7.16 -9.98
CA PRO A 179 -4.87 8.56 -10.42
C PRO A 179 -6.24 9.20 -10.62
N THR A 180 -7.29 8.40 -10.79
CA THR A 180 -8.67 8.87 -11.01
C THR A 180 -9.45 9.05 -9.70
N MET A 181 -8.96 8.48 -8.60
CA MET A 181 -9.70 8.39 -7.32
C MET A 181 -8.94 8.96 -6.12
N CYS A 182 -7.64 9.24 -6.25
CA CYS A 182 -6.82 9.76 -5.15
C CYS A 182 -5.75 10.74 -5.67
N GLY A 183 -5.25 11.60 -4.79
CA GLY A 183 -4.38 12.72 -5.16
C GLY A 183 -5.04 13.76 -6.07
N HIS A 184 -4.24 14.73 -6.54
CA HIS A 184 -4.66 15.70 -7.55
C HIS A 184 -4.12 15.30 -8.94
N PRO A 185 -4.95 15.34 -10.01
CA PRO A 185 -4.55 14.87 -11.33
C PRO A 185 -3.34 15.61 -11.94
N ASP A 186 -3.13 16.87 -11.56
CA ASP A 186 -1.98 17.66 -12.00
C ASP A 186 -0.61 17.08 -11.56
N LEU A 187 -0.59 16.15 -10.60
CA LEU A 187 0.62 15.40 -10.27
C LEU A 187 1.22 14.75 -11.53
N PHE A 188 0.38 14.14 -12.35
CA PHE A 188 0.80 13.38 -13.54
C PHE A 188 1.21 14.27 -14.72
N GLN A 189 1.11 15.60 -14.59
CA GLN A 189 1.76 16.55 -15.51
C GLN A 189 3.27 16.64 -15.26
N HIS A 190 3.76 16.15 -14.12
CA HIS A 190 5.19 16.04 -13.82
C HIS A 190 5.75 14.76 -14.43
N GLY A 191 7.02 14.80 -14.86
CA GLY A 191 7.69 13.64 -15.42
C GLY A 191 7.73 12.47 -14.43
N HIS A 192 7.22 11.32 -14.84
CA HIS A 192 7.10 10.13 -14.01
C HIS A 192 7.23 8.84 -14.82
N GLU A 193 7.51 7.75 -14.11
CA GLU A 193 7.51 6.39 -14.64
C GLU A 193 6.43 5.58 -13.93
N ARG A 194 5.62 4.85 -14.70
CA ARG A 194 4.64 3.90 -14.17
C ARG A 194 5.26 2.50 -14.10
N LYS A 195 5.20 1.84 -12.94
CA LYS A 195 5.85 0.55 -12.73
C LYS A 195 5.16 -0.62 -13.44
N ASN A 196 3.85 -0.55 -13.66
CA ASN A 196 3.02 -1.66 -14.18
C ASN A 196 3.18 -2.92 -13.33
N SER A 197 3.03 -2.77 -12.02
CA SER A 197 3.18 -3.87 -11.08
C SER A 197 2.01 -4.87 -11.22
N PRO A 198 2.28 -6.18 -11.40
CA PRO A 198 1.25 -7.20 -11.44
C PRO A 198 0.72 -7.57 -10.05
N TYR A 199 1.31 -7.03 -8.98
CA TYR A 199 0.98 -7.36 -7.60
C TYR A 199 0.11 -6.30 -6.92
N MET A 200 -0.29 -5.28 -7.67
CA MET A 200 -1.10 -4.18 -7.16
C MET A 200 -2.55 -4.59 -7.01
N LEU A 201 -3.05 -4.53 -5.77
CA LEU A 201 -4.42 -4.82 -5.40
C LEU A 201 -4.96 -3.72 -4.50
N SER A 202 -6.21 -3.33 -4.71
CA SER A 202 -6.81 -2.21 -4.01
C SER A 202 -8.32 -2.36 -3.88
N ARG A 203 -8.90 -1.50 -3.04
CA ARG A 203 -10.36 -1.46 -2.82
C ARG A 203 -11.21 -1.08 -4.05
N HIS A 204 -10.61 -0.53 -5.11
CA HIS A 204 -11.33 -0.06 -6.31
C HIS A 204 -11.19 -1.00 -7.51
N ASP A 205 -10.44 -2.09 -7.35
CA ASP A 205 -10.26 -3.10 -8.39
C ASP A 205 -11.48 -4.03 -8.49
N SER A 206 -11.68 -4.59 -9.66
CA SER A 206 -12.65 -5.66 -9.89
C SER A 206 -11.89 -6.97 -10.09
N PHE A 207 -11.72 -7.73 -9.01
CA PHE A 207 -10.94 -8.97 -9.04
C PHE A 207 -11.59 -10.05 -9.89
N LEU A 208 -12.92 -10.07 -10.04
CA LEU A 208 -13.61 -11.05 -10.89
C LEU A 208 -13.55 -10.73 -12.38
N GLU A 209 -13.28 -9.47 -12.72
CA GLU A 209 -13.19 -8.99 -14.10
C GLU A 209 -11.73 -8.73 -14.52
N ASP A 210 -10.79 -8.98 -13.61
CA ASP A 210 -9.37 -8.68 -13.75
C ASP A 210 -9.10 -7.21 -14.19
N ASP A 211 -9.91 -6.27 -13.66
CA ASP A 211 -9.76 -4.81 -13.87
C ASP A 211 -9.04 -4.18 -12.68
N PHE A 212 -7.75 -3.87 -12.87
CA PHE A 212 -6.85 -3.33 -11.85
C PHE A 212 -6.46 -1.87 -12.17
N LYS A 213 -6.74 -0.96 -11.24
CA LYS A 213 -6.66 0.51 -11.45
C LYS A 213 -5.48 1.16 -10.77
N THR A 214 -4.91 0.52 -9.76
CA THR A 214 -3.81 1.08 -8.96
C THR A 214 -2.44 0.72 -9.52
N ASP A 215 -1.46 1.59 -9.30
CA ASP A 215 -0.07 1.31 -9.62
C ASP A 215 0.90 2.14 -8.76
N ILE A 216 2.19 1.85 -8.92
CA ILE A 216 3.30 2.64 -8.39
C ILE A 216 3.76 3.62 -9.48
N PHE A 217 3.76 4.90 -9.14
CA PHE A 217 4.23 5.98 -10.00
C PHE A 217 5.46 6.63 -9.37
N LEU A 218 6.55 6.63 -10.12
CA LEU A 218 7.87 7.06 -9.66
C LEU A 218 8.19 8.45 -10.20
N PHE A 219 8.54 9.36 -9.31
CA PHE A 219 8.90 10.74 -9.61
C PHE A 219 10.32 11.01 -9.13
N ASN A 220 11.07 11.81 -9.91
CA ASN A 220 12.46 12.17 -9.61
C ASN A 220 13.42 10.97 -9.42
N THR A 221 13.05 9.79 -9.91
CA THR A 221 13.86 8.57 -9.84
C THR A 221 14.78 8.40 -11.05
N SER A 222 14.45 9.08 -12.18
CA SER A 222 15.15 8.99 -13.46
C SER A 222 16.22 10.06 -13.69
N ARG A 223 16.39 11.04 -12.80
CA ARG A 223 17.50 12.01 -12.85
C ARG A 223 18.84 11.41 -12.39
N ILE A 224 19.02 10.13 -12.65
CA ILE A 224 20.15 9.31 -12.22
C ILE A 224 20.68 8.53 -13.43
N ASP A 225 20.87 9.27 -14.52
CA ASP A 225 21.67 8.89 -15.69
C ASP A 225 22.87 9.83 -15.78
#